data_AF-A0A838CQE3-F1
#
_entry.id   AF-A0A838CQE3-F1
#
_cell.length_a   1.000
_cell.length_b   1.000
_cell.length_c   1.000
_cell.angle_alpha   90.00
_cell.angle_beta   90.00
_cell.angle_gamma   90.00
#
_symmetry.space_group_name_H-M   'P 1'
#
loop_
_entity.id
_entity.type
_entity.pdbx_description
1 polymer ?
#
loop_
_entity_poly.entity_id
_entity_poly.type
_entity_poly.pdbx_seq_one_letter_code
_entity_poly.pdbx_strand_id
1 'polypeptide(L)'
;MPEVCSSFSLWIGRFISFFYLAFIYILAALVLRSIGDFMTTQIISETPLQFTHILFLLVVIAGAYLGIEVMGRSAETFMPWLVLLLLFLTISISPQISLDNLKPYFGNGVLPVISASKVVIGTPFHKMVT
;
A
#
# COMPACT_ATOMS: atom_id res chain seq x y z
N MET A 1 -15.63 16.82 -42.02
CA MET A 1 -15.76 15.61 -41.17
C MET A 1 -14.56 15.30 -40.24
N PRO A 2 -13.77 16.26 -39.69
CA PRO A 2 -12.71 15.93 -38.72
C PRO A 2 -13.07 16.12 -37.23
N GLU A 3 -14.18 16.79 -36.89
CA GLU A 3 -14.44 17.19 -35.49
C GLU A 3 -15.03 16.10 -34.59
N VAL A 4 -15.72 15.10 -35.17
CA VAL A 4 -16.39 14.03 -34.42
C VAL A 4 -15.39 13.03 -33.81
N CYS A 5 -14.23 12.83 -34.46
CA CYS A 5 -13.22 11.85 -34.02
C CYS A 5 -12.46 12.29 -32.76
N SER A 6 -12.27 13.61 -32.59
CA SER A 6 -11.69 14.20 -31.37
C SER A 6 -12.59 13.98 -30.14
N SER A 7 -13.92 14.10 -30.32
CA SER A 7 -14.87 13.97 -29.21
C SER A 7 -14.88 12.56 -28.62
N PHE A 8 -14.76 11.52 -29.45
CA PHE A 8 -14.82 10.13 -28.96
C PHE A 8 -13.61 9.76 -28.09
N SER A 9 -12.41 10.21 -28.45
CA SER A 9 -11.20 10.00 -27.63
C SER A 9 -11.20 10.83 -26.34
N LEU A 10 -11.81 12.01 -26.35
CA LEU A 10 -12.03 12.85 -25.16
C LEU A 10 -12.96 12.19 -24.14
N TRP A 11 -14.06 11.57 -24.58
CA TRP A 11 -15.00 10.87 -23.70
C TRP A 11 -14.37 9.60 -23.09
N ILE A 12 -13.64 8.82 -23.90
CA ILE A 12 -12.91 7.64 -23.43
C ILE A 12 -11.79 8.04 -22.46
N GLY A 13 -11.02 9.08 -22.78
CA GLY A 13 -9.97 9.59 -21.90
C GLY A 13 -10.52 10.06 -20.55
N ARG A 14 -11.67 10.75 -20.56
CA ARG A 14 -12.35 11.21 -19.34
C ARG A 14 -12.85 10.04 -18.48
N PHE A 15 -13.39 9.00 -19.10
CA PHE A 15 -13.83 7.80 -18.39
C PHE A 15 -12.64 7.06 -17.74
N ILE A 16 -11.56 6.85 -18.51
CA ILE A 16 -10.33 6.21 -17.99
C ILE A 16 -9.72 7.03 -16.85
N SER A 17 -9.66 8.36 -17.00
CA SER A 17 -9.12 9.24 -15.97
C SER A 17 -9.95 9.21 -14.69
N PHE A 18 -11.28 9.15 -14.79
CA PHE A 18 -12.16 8.99 -13.63
C PHE A 18 -11.91 7.67 -12.88
N PHE A 19 -11.83 6.55 -13.59
CA PHE A 19 -11.51 5.25 -12.98
C PHE A 19 -10.12 5.22 -12.35
N TYR A 20 -9.15 5.86 -12.99
CA TYR A 20 -7.79 5.95 -12.46
C TYR A 20 -7.73 6.77 -11.15
N LEU A 21 -8.43 7.90 -11.09
CA LEU A 21 -8.52 8.71 -9.87
C LEU A 21 -9.24 7.96 -8.74
N ALA A 22 -10.35 7.28 -9.07
CA ALA A 22 -11.07 6.44 -8.11
C ALA A 22 -10.17 5.31 -7.55
N PHE A 23 -9.37 4.68 -8.42
CA PHE A 23 -8.43 3.65 -8.01
C PHE A 23 -7.37 4.18 -7.02
N ILE A 24 -6.74 5.33 -7.34
CA ILE A 24 -5.75 5.94 -6.44
C ILE A 24 -6.39 6.33 -5.11
N TYR A 25 -7.61 6.85 -5.13
CA TYR A 25 -8.33 7.24 -3.92
C TYR A 25 -8.59 6.05 -2.99
N ILE A 26 -9.10 4.94 -3.54
CA ILE A 26 -9.34 3.70 -2.77
C ILE A 26 -8.01 3.14 -2.25
N LEU A 27 -6.96 3.15 -3.07
CA LEU A 27 -5.63 2.70 -2.65
C LEU A 27 -5.09 3.53 -1.49
N ALA A 28 -5.24 4.86 -1.53
CA ALA A 28 -4.83 5.75 -0.45
C ALA A 28 -5.61 5.49 0.85
N ALA A 29 -6.93 5.30 0.77
CA ALA A 29 -7.76 4.96 1.92
C ALA A 29 -7.37 3.60 2.54
N LEU A 30 -7.03 2.62 1.70
CA LEU A 30 -6.58 1.30 2.15
C LEU A 30 -5.23 1.37 2.89
N VAL A 31 -4.28 2.14 2.38
CA VAL A 31 -2.98 2.35 3.02
C VAL A 31 -3.18 3.07 4.36
N LEU A 32 -4.01 4.11 4.39
CA LEU A 32 -4.35 4.84 5.62
C LEU A 32 -4.93 3.91 6.69
N ARG A 33 -5.88 3.04 6.32
CA ARG A 33 -6.46 2.05 7.23
C ARG A 33 -5.43 1.03 7.72
N SER A 34 -4.58 0.54 6.82
CA SER A 34 -3.56 -0.47 7.15
C SER A 34 -2.54 0.07 8.15
N ILE A 35 -2.14 1.34 8.01
CA ILE A 35 -1.28 2.03 9.00
C ILE A 35 -2.02 2.23 10.31
N GLY A 36 -3.28 2.68 10.27
CA GLY A 36 -4.11 2.86 11.46
C GLY A 36 -4.24 1.56 12.27
N ASP A 37 -4.54 0.46 11.59
CA ASP A 37 -4.66 -0.87 12.20
C ASP A 37 -3.32 -1.33 12.82
N PHE A 38 -2.20 -1.13 12.12
CA PHE A 38 -0.85 -1.45 12.65
C PHE A 38 -0.54 -0.65 13.93
N MET A 39 -0.86 0.64 13.94
CA MET A 39 -0.60 1.51 15.10
C MET A 39 -1.46 1.15 16.30
N THR A 40 -2.75 0.84 16.07
CA THR A 40 -3.63 0.37 17.15
C THR A 40 -3.21 -1.00 17.67
N THR A 41 -2.71 -1.90 16.84
CA THR A 41 -2.38 -3.26 17.29
C THR A 41 -1.03 -3.32 18.01
N GLN A 42 -0.02 -2.60 17.52
CA GLN A 42 1.38 -2.78 17.97
C GLN A 42 1.90 -1.68 18.89
N ILE A 43 1.31 -0.48 18.88
CA ILE A 43 1.88 0.69 19.56
C ILE A 43 0.92 1.26 20.61
N ILE A 44 -0.35 1.48 20.26
CA ILE A 44 -1.33 2.10 21.15
C ILE A 44 -2.66 1.32 21.15
N SER A 45 -2.61 0.14 21.77
CA SER A 45 -3.72 -0.83 21.89
C SER A 45 -4.94 -0.28 22.63
N GLU A 46 -4.73 0.66 23.54
CA GLU A 46 -5.77 1.23 24.41
C GLU A 46 -6.54 2.39 23.75
N THR A 47 -6.08 2.93 22.62
CA THR A 47 -6.78 4.04 21.95
C THR A 47 -7.91 3.53 21.05
N PRO A 48 -9.09 4.18 21.04
CA PRO A 48 -10.17 3.82 20.14
C PRO A 48 -9.76 4.06 18.69
N LEU A 49 -10.04 3.08 17.83
CA LEU A 49 -9.62 3.02 16.43
C LEU A 49 -9.98 4.26 15.61
N GLN A 50 -11.08 4.93 15.96
CA GLN A 50 -11.56 6.16 15.32
C GLN A 50 -10.58 7.34 15.48
N PHE A 51 -9.98 7.52 16.66
CA PHE A 51 -9.06 8.64 16.91
C PHE A 51 -7.75 8.48 16.14
N THR A 52 -7.22 7.25 16.08
CA THR A 52 -6.01 6.94 15.31
C THR A 52 -6.22 7.25 13.83
N HIS A 53 -7.36 6.85 13.26
CA HIS A 53 -7.68 7.14 11.86
C HIS A 53 -7.77 8.63 11.55
N ILE A 54 -8.42 9.43 12.42
CA ILE A 54 -8.53 10.88 12.25
C ILE A 54 -7.15 11.54 12.30
N LEU A 55 -6.30 11.13 13.25
CA LEU A 55 -4.95 11.66 13.38
C LEU A 55 -4.11 11.39 12.13
N PHE A 56 -4.12 10.16 11.62
CA PHE A 56 -3.42 9.83 10.38
C PHE A 56 -4.01 10.54 9.16
N LEU A 57 -5.33 10.73 9.12
CA LEU A 57 -5.98 11.47 8.05
C LEU A 57 -5.52 12.94 8.01
N LEU A 58 -5.33 13.58 9.17
CA LEU A 58 -4.74 14.92 9.24
C LEU A 58 -3.31 14.95 8.70
N VAL A 59 -2.49 13.94 9.02
CA VAL A 59 -1.12 13.84 8.49
C VAL A 59 -1.13 13.68 6.97
N VAL A 60 -2.03 12.86 6.41
CA VAL A 60 -2.17 12.70 4.96
C VAL A 60 -2.60 14.01 4.30
N ILE A 61 -3.54 14.74 4.88
CA ILE A 61 -3.95 16.06 4.36
C ILE A 61 -2.78 17.05 4.38
N ALA A 62 -2.03 17.10 5.49
CA ALA A 62 -0.86 17.97 5.60
C ALA A 62 0.21 17.61 4.54
N GLY A 63 0.47 16.31 4.36
CA GLY A 63 1.38 15.82 3.33
C GLY A 63 0.93 16.16 1.91
N ALA A 64 -0.37 16.02 1.62
CA ALA A 64 -0.93 16.41 0.33
C ALA A 64 -0.82 17.92 0.08
N TYR A 65 -0.94 18.74 1.13
CA TYR A 65 -0.79 20.20 1.05
C TYR A 65 0.65 20.64 0.75
N LEU A 66 1.64 19.94 1.32
CA LEU A 66 3.07 20.18 1.08
C LEU A 66 3.52 19.80 -0.34
N GLY A 67 2.71 19.01 -1.07
CA GLY A 67 2.95 18.64 -2.45
C GLY A 67 3.94 17.48 -2.64
N ILE A 68 4.06 17.03 -3.90
CA ILE A 68 4.81 15.82 -4.25
C ILE A 68 6.33 16.01 -4.12
N GLU A 69 6.84 17.24 -4.27
CA GLU A 69 8.26 17.54 -4.18
C GLU A 69 8.79 17.30 -2.76
N VAL A 70 8.06 17.79 -1.74
CA VAL A 70 8.43 17.59 -0.34
C VAL A 70 8.34 16.10 0.03
N MET A 71 7.31 15.39 -0.46
CA MET A 71 7.20 13.95 -0.28
C MET A 71 8.36 13.18 -0.91
N GLY A 72 8.74 13.53 -2.14
CA GLY A 72 9.86 12.90 -2.85
C GLY A 72 11.19 13.08 -2.11
N ARG A 73 11.49 14.31 -1.66
CA ARG A 73 12.72 14.61 -0.89
C ARG A 73 12.74 13.93 0.48
N SER A 74 11.57 13.85 1.13
CA SER A 74 11.43 13.11 2.39
C SER A 74 11.64 11.62 2.18
N ALA A 75 11.05 11.04 1.13
CA ALA A 75 11.21 9.63 0.79
C ALA A 75 12.67 9.28 0.49
N GLU A 76 13.39 10.12 -0.25
CA GLU A 76 14.82 9.94 -0.52
C GLU A 76 15.65 9.94 0.76
N THR A 77 15.32 10.82 1.72
CA THR A 77 15.98 10.86 3.03
C THR A 77 15.63 9.64 3.89
N PHE A 78 14.38 9.18 3.87
CA PHE A 78 13.92 8.01 4.63
C PHE A 78 14.43 6.68 4.07
N MET A 79 14.66 6.60 2.75
CA MET A 79 15.10 5.38 2.05
C MET A 79 16.35 4.74 2.69
N PRO A 80 17.49 5.44 2.90
CA PRO A 80 18.67 4.85 3.51
C PRO A 80 18.43 4.39 4.96
N TRP A 81 17.64 5.15 5.73
CA TRP A 81 17.29 4.78 7.10
C TRP A 81 16.44 3.51 7.14
N LEU A 82 15.48 3.38 6.23
CA LEU A 82 14.65 2.18 6.10
C LEU A 82 15.50 0.95 5.77
N VAL A 83 16.41 1.07 4.80
CA VAL A 83 17.32 -0.02 4.43
C VAL A 83 18.22 -0.41 5.60
N LEU A 84 18.78 0.57 6.31
CA LEU A 84 19.62 0.31 7.49
C LEU A 84 18.84 -0.41 8.60
N LEU A 85 17.60 0.02 8.86
CA LEU A 85 16.74 -0.61 9.86
C LEU A 85 16.37 -2.05 9.46
N LEU A 86 16.06 -2.29 8.18
CA LEU A 86 15.80 -3.63 7.66
C LEU A 86 17.03 -4.55 7.77
N LEU A 87 18.22 -4.03 7.47
CA LEU A 87 19.46 -4.78 7.63
C LEU A 87 19.73 -5.11 9.10
N PHE A 88 19.58 -4.11 9.98
CA PHE A 88 19.74 -4.30 11.42
C PHE A 88 18.77 -5.35 11.96
N LEU A 89 17.49 -5.25 11.60
CA LEU A 89 16.46 -6.21 12.01
C LEU A 89 16.77 -7.62 11.48
N THR A 90 17.21 -7.74 10.23
CA THR A 90 17.61 -9.02 9.62
C THR A 90 18.78 -9.66 10.37
N ILE A 91 19.82 -8.89 10.67
CA ILE A 91 20.99 -9.36 11.42
C ILE A 91 20.60 -9.75 12.85
N SER A 92 19.74 -8.97 13.49
CA SER A 92 19.29 -9.21 14.85
C SER A 92 18.38 -10.44 14.98
N ILE A 93 17.61 -10.77 13.94
CA ILE A 93 16.77 -11.97 13.88
C ILE A 93 17.55 -13.20 13.42
N SER A 94 18.62 -13.04 12.64
CA SER A 94 19.47 -14.14 12.16
C SER A 94 19.84 -15.20 13.21
N PRO A 95 20.23 -14.87 14.46
CA PRO A 95 20.56 -15.87 15.47
C PRO A 95 19.35 -16.65 16.02
N GLN A 96 18.12 -16.17 15.78
CA GLN A 96 16.88 -16.81 16.25
C GLN A 96 16.21 -17.68 15.16
N ILE A 97 16.82 -17.80 13.98
CA ILE A 97 16.26 -18.56 12.85
C ILE A 97 16.44 -20.05 13.10
N SER A 98 15.36 -20.73 13.51
CA SER A 98 15.28 -22.20 13.48
C SER A 98 14.94 -22.67 12.07
N LEU A 99 15.87 -23.39 11.41
CA LEU A 99 15.69 -23.93 10.05
C LEU A 99 14.54 -24.93 9.94
N ASP A 100 14.04 -25.46 11.06
CA ASP A 100 12.86 -26.31 11.11
C ASP A 100 11.56 -25.55 10.79
N ASN A 101 11.49 -24.23 11.09
CA ASN A 101 10.36 -23.38 10.72
C ASN A 101 10.30 -23.07 9.21
N LEU A 102 11.38 -23.35 8.45
CA LEU A 102 11.35 -23.20 6.99
C LEU A 102 10.69 -24.38 6.28
N LYS A 103 10.43 -25.49 6.97
CA LYS A 103 9.67 -26.61 6.39
C LYS A 103 8.17 -26.38 6.60
N PRO A 104 7.35 -26.56 5.56
CA PRO A 104 7.68 -27.05 4.22
C PRO A 104 7.91 -25.91 3.21
N TYR A 105 9.07 -25.92 2.54
CA TYR A 105 9.46 -24.95 1.50
C TYR A 105 8.43 -24.82 0.34
N PHE A 106 7.62 -25.87 0.11
CA PHE A 106 6.57 -25.94 -0.91
C PHE A 106 5.36 -26.75 -0.41
N GLY A 107 4.92 -26.50 0.84
CA GLY A 107 3.86 -27.27 1.53
C GLY A 107 2.94 -28.14 0.67
N ASN A 108 2.09 -27.52 -0.14
CA ASN A 108 1.07 -28.17 -0.98
C ASN A 108 1.39 -28.10 -2.50
N GLY A 109 2.67 -27.96 -2.88
CA GLY A 109 3.16 -27.82 -4.26
C GLY A 109 3.18 -26.39 -4.80
N VAL A 110 3.53 -26.23 -6.08
CA VAL A 110 3.60 -24.91 -6.76
C VAL A 110 2.22 -24.30 -7.05
N LEU A 111 1.18 -25.14 -7.15
CA LEU A 111 -0.20 -24.72 -7.43
C LEU A 111 -0.74 -23.66 -6.44
N PRO A 112 -0.65 -23.87 -5.11
CA PRO A 112 -1.07 -22.88 -4.13
C PRO A 112 -0.21 -21.61 -4.12
N VAL A 113 1.06 -21.69 -4.53
CA VAL A 113 1.92 -20.50 -4.69
C VAL A 113 1.42 -19.64 -5.83
N ILE A 114 1.04 -20.27 -6.96
CA ILE A 114 0.50 -19.56 -8.12
C ILE A 114 -0.88 -18.98 -7.82
N SER A 115 -1.74 -19.72 -7.12
CA SER A 115 -3.08 -19.20 -6.76
C SER A 115 -2.98 -18.04 -5.77
N ALA A 116 -2.12 -18.13 -4.75
CA ALA A 116 -1.85 -17.02 -3.84
C ALA A 116 -1.27 -15.81 -4.57
N SER A 117 -0.32 -16.01 -5.50
CA SER A 117 0.26 -14.93 -6.31
C SER A 117 -0.80 -14.20 -7.14
N LYS A 118 -1.75 -14.93 -7.75
CA LYS A 118 -2.87 -14.32 -8.47
C LYS A 118 -3.76 -13.49 -7.56
N VAL A 119 -4.02 -13.96 -6.34
CA VAL A 119 -4.80 -13.20 -5.34
C VAL A 119 -4.07 -11.93 -4.92
N VAL A 120 -2.75 -11.98 -4.73
CA VAL A 120 -1.91 -10.80 -4.39
C VAL A 120 -1.88 -9.78 -5.52
N ILE A 121 -1.77 -10.23 -6.77
CA ILE A 121 -1.81 -9.33 -7.94
C ILE A 121 -3.20 -8.74 -8.12
N GLY A 122 -4.25 -9.51 -7.85
CA GLY A 122 -5.65 -9.08 -7.98
C GLY A 122 -6.21 -8.31 -6.78
N THR A 123 -5.50 -8.26 -5.64
CA THR A 123 -6.02 -7.66 -4.40
C THR A 123 -6.36 -6.17 -4.54
N PRO A 124 -5.57 -5.35 -5.27
CA PRO A 124 -5.93 -3.95 -5.53
C PRO A 124 -7.29 -3.82 -6.22
N PHE A 125 -7.62 -4.74 -7.14
CA PHE A 125 -8.90 -4.76 -7.85
C PHE A 125 -10.03 -5.39 -7.03
N HIS A 126 -9.73 -6.45 -6.28
CA HIS A 126 -10.71 -7.13 -5.44
C HIS A 126 -11.22 -6.22 -4.30
N LYS A 127 -10.31 -5.44 -3.70
CA LYS A 127 -10.61 -4.46 -2.67
C LYS A 127 -11.29 -3.18 -3.19
N MET A 128 -11.47 -3.01 -4.51
CA MET A 128 -12.34 -1.97 -5.06
C MET A 128 -13.81 -2.38 -5.10
N VAL A 129 -14.11 -3.68 -5.10
CA VAL A 129 -15.47 -4.23 -5.24
C VAL A 129 -16.09 -4.63 -3.90
N THR A 130 -15.27 -4.80 -2.86
CA THR A 130 -15.71 -5.14 -1.49
C THR A 130 -15.58 -3.91 -0.59
#